data_AF-A0A7X2Z0Y7-F1
#
_entry.id   AF-A0A7X2Z0Y7-F1
#
_cell.length_a   1.000
_cell.length_b   1.000
_cell.length_c   1.000
_cell.angle_alpha   90.00
_cell.angle_beta   90.00
_cell.angle_gamma   90.00
#
_symmetry.space_group_name_H-M   'P 1'
#
loop_
_entity.id
_entity.type
_entity.pdbx_description
1 polymer ?
#
loop_
_entity_poly.entity_id
_entity_poly.type
_entity_poly.pdbx_seq_one_letter_code
_entity_poly.pdbx_strand_id
1 'polypeptide(L)'
;MIKQALLEWRTEAVTRFGEKTAFWKFVCPKCGNVQSPKDFVDVGIDQEKAANMSYQGCIGRAVKDQGCNWAAYGFLGTMGKGRIIIAPDGREVEVFDFADPENEK
;
A
#
# COMPACT_ATOMS: atom_id res chain seq x y z
N MET A 1 -4.03 -8.90 11.55
CA MET A 1 -3.83 -8.86 10.09
C MET A 1 -5.14 -9.26 9.43
N ILE A 2 -5.74 -8.39 8.63
CA ILE A 2 -6.99 -8.67 7.90
C ILE A 2 -6.64 -9.54 6.69
N LYS A 3 -7.45 -10.58 6.42
CA LYS A 3 -7.32 -11.46 5.25
C LYS A 3 -8.60 -11.42 4.44
N GLN A 4 -8.51 -11.09 3.15
CA GLN A 4 -9.68 -10.86 2.30
C GLN A 4 -9.39 -11.13 0.82
N ALA A 5 -10.42 -11.34 0.02
CA ALA A 5 -10.28 -11.55 -1.41
C ALA A 5 -9.89 -10.25 -2.15
N LEU A 6 -9.26 -10.37 -3.32
CA LEU A 6 -8.86 -9.21 -4.15
C LEU A 6 -10.04 -8.27 -4.45
N LEU A 7 -11.23 -8.83 -4.73
CA LEU A 7 -12.41 -8.03 -5.03
C LEU A 7 -12.87 -7.25 -3.79
N GLU A 8 -12.89 -7.88 -2.62
CA GLU A 8 -13.27 -7.25 -1.35
C GLU A 8 -12.32 -6.12 -0.98
N TRP A 9 -11.01 -6.32 -1.13
CA TRP A 9 -10.00 -5.29 -0.89
C TRP A 9 -10.18 -4.08 -1.81
N ARG A 10 -10.50 -4.31 -3.10
CA ARG A 10 -10.78 -3.22 -4.04
C ARG A 10 -12.06 -2.48 -3.68
N THR A 11 -13.13 -3.20 -3.33
CA THR A 11 -14.38 -2.59 -2.89
C THR A 11 -14.17 -1.71 -1.66
N GLU A 12 -13.43 -2.22 -0.66
CA GLU A 12 -13.08 -1.44 0.52
C GLU A 12 -12.28 -0.17 0.16
N ALA A 13 -11.29 -0.28 -0.73
CA ALA A 13 -10.50 0.86 -1.18
C ALA A 13 -11.39 1.92 -1.85
N VAL A 14 -12.32 1.51 -2.71
CA VAL A 14 -13.29 2.40 -3.36
C VAL A 14 -14.19 3.06 -2.33
N THR A 15 -14.69 2.32 -1.34
CA THR A 15 -15.51 2.89 -0.25
C THR A 15 -14.74 3.92 0.57
N ARG A 16 -13.43 3.73 0.80
CA ARG A 16 -12.60 4.63 1.60
C ARG A 16 -12.12 5.86 0.84
N PHE A 17 -11.68 5.69 -0.40
CA PHE A 17 -10.90 6.70 -1.15
C PHE A 17 -11.51 7.07 -2.51
N GLY A 18 -12.62 6.45 -2.90
CA GLY A 18 -13.25 6.60 -4.21
C GLY A 18 -12.59 5.76 -5.31
N GLU A 19 -13.12 5.88 -6.52
CA GLU A 19 -12.75 5.01 -7.66
C GLU A 19 -11.34 5.26 -8.21
N LYS A 20 -10.76 6.43 -7.93
CA LYS A 20 -9.45 6.81 -8.47
C LYS A 20 -8.34 6.14 -7.66
N THR A 21 -7.84 5.00 -8.17
CA THR A 21 -6.76 4.20 -7.55
C THR A 21 -5.52 5.01 -7.21
N ALA A 22 -5.21 6.06 -7.98
CA ALA A 22 -4.09 6.95 -7.74
C ALA A 22 -4.09 7.61 -6.35
N PHE A 23 -5.27 7.71 -5.72
CA PHE A 23 -5.45 8.33 -4.40
C PHE A 23 -5.69 7.32 -3.29
N TRP A 24 -5.62 6.01 -3.56
CA TRP A 24 -5.75 5.00 -2.52
C TRP A 24 -4.54 5.09 -1.59
N LYS A 25 -4.80 5.28 -0.29
CA LYS A 25 -3.76 5.55 0.71
C LYS A 25 -3.43 4.29 1.50
N PHE A 26 -2.13 4.05 1.68
CA PHE A 26 -1.57 2.92 2.41
C PHE A 26 -0.62 3.42 3.49
N VAL A 27 -0.53 2.69 4.60
CA VAL A 27 0.38 3.03 5.71
C VAL A 27 1.55 2.05 5.77
N CYS A 28 2.78 2.59 5.80
CA CYS A 28 3.96 1.76 5.97
C CYS A 28 3.96 1.12 7.38
N PRO A 29 4.05 -0.21 7.49
CA PRO A 29 3.99 -0.90 8.79
C PRO A 29 5.22 -0.64 9.68
N LYS A 30 6.33 -0.17 9.09
CA LYS A 30 7.57 0.13 9.80
C LYS A 30 7.64 1.55 10.34
N CYS A 31 7.45 2.55 9.47
CA CYS A 31 7.63 3.95 9.85
C CYS A 31 6.33 4.76 9.95
N GLY A 32 5.19 4.18 9.60
CA GLY A 32 3.90 4.88 9.63
C GLY A 32 3.67 5.87 8.49
N ASN A 33 4.57 5.96 7.52
CA ASN A 33 4.38 6.86 6.37
C ASN A 33 3.10 6.50 5.60
N VAL A 34 2.21 7.48 5.43
CA VAL A 34 1.03 7.37 4.58
C VAL A 34 1.40 7.75 3.15
N GLN A 35 1.00 6.95 2.19
CA GLN A 35 1.38 7.11 0.79
C GLN A 35 0.30 6.60 -0.17
N SER A 36 0.31 7.12 -1.39
CA SER A 36 -0.59 6.78 -2.49
C SER A 36 0.21 6.60 -3.78
N PRO A 37 -0.33 5.92 -4.82
CA PRO A 37 0.35 5.87 -6.11
C PRO A 37 0.68 7.25 -6.68
N LYS A 38 -0.18 8.27 -6.44
CA LYS A 38 0.09 9.64 -6.85
C LYS A 38 1.40 10.18 -6.27
N ASP A 39 1.71 9.92 -5.00
CA ASP A 39 2.96 10.40 -4.38
C ASP A 39 4.20 9.86 -5.10
N PHE A 40 4.12 8.63 -5.60
CA PHE A 40 5.20 8.00 -6.38
C PHE A 40 5.30 8.63 -7.78
N VAL A 41 4.16 8.91 -8.43
CA VAL A 41 4.13 9.59 -9.73
C VAL A 41 4.69 11.00 -9.63
N ASP A 42 4.37 11.74 -8.57
CA ASP A 42 4.82 13.12 -8.37
C ASP A 42 6.35 13.23 -8.19
N VAL A 43 7.01 12.13 -7.79
CA VAL A 43 8.48 12.03 -7.69
C VAL A 43 9.12 11.36 -8.93
N GLY A 44 8.35 11.18 -10.00
CA GLY A 44 8.84 10.72 -11.31
C GLY A 44 8.80 9.21 -11.54
N ILE A 45 8.10 8.44 -10.70
CA ILE A 45 7.92 7.00 -10.90
C ILE A 45 6.78 6.79 -11.90
N ASP A 46 7.01 5.90 -12.86
CA ASP A 46 5.99 5.50 -13.83
C ASP A 46 4.69 5.06 -13.15
N GLN A 47 3.54 5.40 -13.73
CA GLN A 47 2.22 5.19 -13.15
C GLN A 47 1.93 3.71 -12.84
N GLU A 48 2.32 2.78 -13.71
CA GLU A 48 2.09 1.35 -13.50
C GLU A 48 2.95 0.83 -12.33
N LYS A 49 4.20 1.27 -12.25
CA LYS A 49 5.10 0.95 -11.15
C LYS A 49 4.61 1.55 -9.83
N ALA A 50 4.19 2.81 -9.85
CA ALA A 50 3.66 3.54 -8.71
C ALA A 50 2.45 2.81 -8.09
N ALA A 51 1.52 2.35 -8.93
CA ALA A 51 0.35 1.58 -8.49
C ALA A 51 0.73 0.31 -7.74
N ASN A 52 1.73 -0.44 -8.22
CA ASN A 52 2.19 -1.67 -7.58
C ASN A 52 3.06 -1.42 -6.33
N MET A 53 3.87 -0.36 -6.35
CA MET A 53 4.76 -0.04 -5.24
C MET A 53 4.01 0.49 -4.02
N SER A 54 2.96 1.30 -4.21
CA SER A 54 2.32 2.03 -3.11
C SER A 54 1.76 1.14 -2.00
N TYR A 55 1.35 -0.09 -2.31
CA TYR A 55 0.81 -1.04 -1.34
C TYR A 55 1.81 -2.13 -0.89
N GLN A 56 3.03 -2.18 -1.42
CA GLN A 56 4.05 -3.17 -1.02
C GLN A 56 5.41 -2.58 -0.66
N GLY A 57 5.67 -1.30 -0.90
CA GLY A 57 6.96 -0.69 -0.67
C GLY A 57 6.80 0.74 -0.20
N CYS A 58 7.50 1.13 0.85
CA CYS A 58 7.49 2.52 1.30
C CYS A 58 8.19 3.41 0.26
N ILE A 59 7.68 4.63 0.04
CA ILE A 59 8.24 5.59 -0.93
C ILE A 59 9.72 5.90 -0.66
N GLY A 60 10.15 5.75 0.61
CA GLY A 60 11.54 5.84 1.05
C GLY A 60 12.52 4.88 0.34
N ARG A 61 12.02 3.86 -0.36
CA ARG A 61 12.80 2.99 -1.24
C ARG A 61 13.24 3.68 -2.54
N ALA A 62 12.46 4.65 -3.00
CA ALA A 62 12.71 5.41 -4.22
C ALA A 62 13.22 6.83 -3.93
N VAL A 63 12.74 7.45 -2.87
CA VAL A 63 13.10 8.82 -2.49
C VAL A 63 13.67 8.82 -1.08
N LYS A 64 14.96 9.18 -0.97
CA LYS A 64 15.62 9.28 0.32
C LYS A 64 14.89 10.29 1.21
N ASP A 65 14.82 10.00 2.51
CA ASP A 65 14.23 10.87 3.54
C ASP A 65 12.71 11.08 3.46
N GLN A 66 12.00 10.42 2.53
CA GLN A 66 10.54 10.34 2.48
C GLN A 66 10.06 8.97 2.99
N GLY A 67 10.09 8.74 4.29
CA GLY A 67 9.75 7.45 4.89
C GLY A 67 10.96 6.53 5.06
N CYS A 68 10.82 5.22 4.79
CA CYS A 68 11.89 4.25 5.03
C CYS A 68 12.06 3.24 3.88
N ASN A 69 13.12 2.43 3.94
CA ASN A 69 13.43 1.43 2.91
C ASN A 69 12.65 0.10 3.07
N TRP A 70 11.43 0.12 3.62
CA TRP A 70 10.67 -1.11 3.92
C TRP A 70 9.84 -1.63 2.75
N ALA A 71 9.69 -2.94 2.66
CA ALA A 71 8.80 -3.62 1.73
C ALA A 71 7.99 -4.72 2.44
N ALA A 72 6.79 -5.00 1.94
CA ALA A 72 5.87 -6.04 2.41
C ALA A 72 6.30 -7.45 1.98
N TYR A 73 7.31 -7.57 1.13
CA TYR A 73 7.87 -8.85 0.69
C TYR A 73 9.22 -9.12 1.38
N GLY A 74 9.56 -10.40 1.51
CA GLY A 74 10.76 -10.86 2.20
C GLY A 74 10.45 -11.43 3.59
N PHE A 75 11.48 -11.73 4.37
CA PHE A 75 11.36 -12.52 5.60
C PHE A 75 10.41 -11.94 6.66
N LEU A 76 10.35 -10.61 6.78
CA LEU A 76 9.56 -9.93 7.82
C LEU A 76 8.20 -9.40 7.33
N GLY A 77 7.90 -9.52 6.03
CA GLY A 77 6.64 -9.07 5.43
C GLY A 77 6.21 -7.67 5.90
N THR A 78 4.98 -7.58 6.43
CA THR A 78 4.44 -6.35 7.05
C THR A 78 4.55 -6.33 8.57
N MET A 79 5.31 -7.26 9.16
CA MET A 79 5.48 -7.40 10.62
C MET A 79 4.15 -7.53 11.37
N GLY A 80 3.15 -8.18 10.78
CA GLY A 80 1.83 -8.36 11.42
C GLY A 80 0.85 -7.19 11.24
N LYS A 81 1.30 -6.07 10.68
CA LYS A 81 0.57 -4.79 10.65
C LYS A 81 -0.08 -4.46 9.30
N GLY A 82 0.04 -5.34 8.31
CA GLY A 82 -0.58 -5.18 7.00
C GLY A 82 -1.83 -6.06 6.82
N ARG A 83 -2.01 -6.52 5.59
CA ARG A 83 -3.13 -7.37 5.15
C ARG A 83 -2.64 -8.49 4.25
N ILE A 84 -3.44 -9.55 4.16
CA ILE A 84 -3.29 -10.62 3.17
C ILE A 84 -4.43 -10.51 2.16
N ILE A 85 -4.07 -10.40 0.89
CA ILE A 85 -5.01 -10.48 -0.23
C ILE A 85 -4.95 -11.87 -0.84
N ILE A 86 -6.11 -12.52 -0.97
CA ILE A 86 -6.26 -13.78 -1.70
C ILE A 86 -6.54 -13.45 -3.16
N ALA A 87 -5.60 -13.77 -4.04
CA ALA A 87 -5.73 -13.65 -5.49
C ALA A 87 -6.71 -14.71 -6.05
N PRO A 88 -7.27 -14.50 -7.26
CA PRO A 88 -8.22 -15.46 -7.87
C PRO A 88 -7.66 -16.88 -8.05
N ASP A 89 -6.33 -17.03 -8.15
CA ASP A 89 -5.63 -18.31 -8.25
C ASP A 89 -5.29 -18.93 -6.87
N GLY A 90 -5.79 -18.35 -5.78
CA GLY A 90 -5.57 -18.81 -4.41
C GLY A 90 -4.25 -18.35 -3.79
N ARG A 91 -3.39 -17.62 -4.52
CA ARG A 91 -2.14 -17.08 -3.94
C ARG A 91 -2.45 -16.01 -2.91
N GLU A 92 -1.68 -16.03 -1.81
CA GLU A 92 -1.75 -15.03 -0.76
C GLU A 92 -0.67 -13.97 -0.99
N VAL A 93 -1.08 -12.71 -1.04
CA VAL A 93 -0.20 -11.56 -1.27
C VAL A 93 -0.27 -10.65 -0.06
N GLU A 94 0.86 -10.46 0.61
CA GLU A 94 0.95 -9.53 1.75
C GLU A 94 1.16 -8.09 1.25
N VAL A 95 0.38 -7.17 1.82
CA VAL A 95 0.35 -5.75 1.44
C VAL A 95 0.24 -4.86 2.67
N PHE A 96 0.61 -3.59 2.53
CA PHE A 96 0.40 -2.58 3.56
C PHE A 96 -1.10 -2.39 3.86
N ASP A 97 -1.41 -1.96 5.07
CA ASP A 97 -2.78 -1.62 5.44
C ASP A 97 -3.21 -0.31 4.74
N PHE A 98 -4.52 -0.10 4.59
CA PHE A 98 -5.05 1.19 4.21
C PHE A 98 -4.77 2.21 5.32
N ALA A 99 -4.55 3.46 4.93
CA ALA A 99 -4.53 4.55 5.89
C ALA A 99 -5.97 4.83 6.39
N ASP A 100 -6.11 5.20 7.65
CA ASP A 100 -7.40 5.68 8.14
C ASP A 100 -7.67 7.09 7.60
N PRO A 101 -8.93 7.41 7.24
CA PRO A 101 -9.30 8.76 6.80
C PRO A 101 -9.06 9.84 7.86
N GLU A 102 -8.96 9.48 9.15
CA GLU A 102 -8.68 10.41 10.25
C GLU A 102 -7.18 10.75 10.42
N ASN A 103 -6.28 10.04 9.71
CA ASN A 103 -4.84 10.24 9.82
C ASN A 103 -4.28 11.25 8.79
N GLU A 104 -5.13 12.06 8.16
CA GLU A 104 -4.72 13.26 7.42
C GLU A 104 -4.36 14.37 8.41
N LYS A 105 -3.15 14.33 8.96
CA LYS A 105 -2.53 15.49 9.62
C LYS A 105 -1.75 16.34 8.62
#